data_AF-C5BN36-F1
#
_entry.id   AF-C5BN36-F1
#
_cell.length_a   1.000
_cell.length_b   1.000
_cell.length_c   1.000
_cell.angle_alpha   90.00
_cell.angle_beta   90.00
_cell.angle_gamma   90.00
#
_symmetry.space_group_name_H-M   'P 1'
#
loop_
_entity.id
_entity.type
_entity.pdbx_description
1 polymer ?
#
loop_
_entity_poly.entity_id
_entity_poly.type
_entity_poly.pdbx_seq_one_letter_code
_entity_poly.pdbx_strand_id
1 'polypeptide(L)'
;MSIESAKKELESAKRAVEAMKNAESFDIFDEEWRDFLNCLEKVWVKTERGCQHIKNSFQPWQGRYSALRRKDMLLRYLKQARDADNHSIQPVAEYKAANRTLDFINAKGGQIKNLVIEGGQIVHYEGDPLVVRNNPASIQAIRVKNSGNWYNPPTSHLNKKVSSLHPVHLAELGVQFYEAFINDTESTFFS
;
A
#
# COMPACT_ATOMS: atom_id res chain seq x y z
N MET A 1 -16.94 -23.33 16.56
CA MET A 1 -15.75 -22.44 16.42
C MET A 1 -16.19 -21.22 15.62
N SER A 2 -15.54 -20.06 15.75
CA SER A 2 -15.98 -18.78 15.14
C SER A 2 -14.78 -17.97 14.63
N ILE A 3 -15.02 -17.11 13.63
CA ILE A 3 -14.05 -16.16 13.08
C ILE A 3 -14.19 -14.73 13.66
N GLU A 4 -14.94 -14.56 14.74
CA GLU A 4 -15.19 -13.26 15.39
C GLU A 4 -13.90 -12.51 15.75
N SER A 5 -12.88 -13.24 16.22
CA SER A 5 -11.58 -12.65 16.54
C SER A 5 -10.86 -12.10 15.30
N ALA A 6 -11.12 -12.64 14.11
CA ALA A 6 -10.59 -12.11 12.85
C ALA A 6 -11.36 -10.86 12.39
N LYS A 7 -12.69 -10.83 12.58
CA LYS A 7 -13.51 -9.63 12.34
C LYS A 7 -13.04 -8.44 13.18
N LYS A 8 -12.74 -8.66 14.46
CA LYS A 8 -12.19 -7.62 15.34
C LYS A 8 -10.84 -7.07 14.83
N GLU A 9 -9.99 -7.90 14.25
CA GLU A 9 -8.74 -7.44 13.65
C GLU A 9 -8.97 -6.65 12.35
N LEU A 10 -10.00 -6.99 11.58
CA LEU A 10 -10.39 -6.22 10.40
C LEU A 10 -10.90 -4.83 10.80
N GLU A 11 -11.69 -4.75 11.88
CA GLU A 11 -12.12 -3.46 12.43
C GLU A 11 -10.94 -2.65 13.02
N SER A 12 -9.95 -3.31 13.63
CA SER A 12 -8.69 -2.64 14.01
C SER A 12 -7.92 -2.11 12.79
N ALA A 13 -7.84 -2.89 11.70
CA ALA A 13 -7.21 -2.44 10.46
C ALA A 13 -7.94 -1.22 9.88
N LYS A 14 -9.28 -1.22 9.85
CA LYS A 14 -10.10 -0.07 9.42
C LYS A 14 -9.84 1.16 10.29
N ARG A 15 -9.76 1.00 11.62
CA ARG A 15 -9.44 2.10 12.54
C ARG A 15 -8.06 2.69 12.28
N ALA A 16 -7.04 1.87 12.04
CA ALA A 16 -5.70 2.36 11.67
C ALA A 16 -5.73 3.15 10.34
N VAL A 17 -6.55 2.74 9.37
CA VAL A 17 -6.75 3.52 8.13
C VAL A 17 -7.36 4.89 8.40
N GLU A 18 -8.37 4.96 9.26
CA GLU A 18 -8.97 6.24 9.64
C GLU A 18 -8.00 7.10 10.47
N ALA A 19 -7.18 6.50 11.33
CA ALA A 19 -6.15 7.21 12.08
C ALA A 19 -5.08 7.79 11.13
N MET A 20 -4.61 7.02 10.14
CA MET A 20 -3.71 7.54 9.09
C MET A 20 -4.30 8.75 8.35
N LYS A 21 -5.60 8.75 8.04
CA LYS A 21 -6.26 9.88 7.35
C LYS A 21 -6.27 11.15 8.18
N ASN A 22 -6.31 11.01 9.51
CA ASN A 22 -6.39 12.10 10.46
C ASN A 22 -5.06 12.40 11.16
N ALA A 23 -3.96 11.75 10.73
CA ALA A 23 -2.66 11.89 11.37
C ALA A 23 -2.13 13.33 11.24
N GLU A 24 -1.73 13.92 12.37
CA GLU A 24 -1.23 15.30 12.43
C GLU A 24 0.26 15.41 12.05
N SER A 25 0.98 14.29 12.06
CA SER A 25 2.40 14.22 11.73
C SER A 25 2.72 12.96 10.91
N PHE A 26 3.87 12.99 10.22
CA PHE A 26 4.36 11.82 9.51
C PHE A 26 4.68 10.66 10.47
N ASP A 27 5.15 10.93 11.68
CA ASP A 27 5.48 9.88 12.65
C ASP A 27 4.22 9.12 13.12
N ILE A 28 3.14 9.84 13.43
CA ILE A 28 1.84 9.23 13.77
C ILE A 28 1.31 8.46 12.55
N PHE A 29 1.42 9.03 11.36
CA PHE A 29 1.00 8.35 10.13
C PHE A 29 1.77 7.04 9.91
N ASP A 30 3.09 7.04 10.08
CA ASP A 30 3.94 5.86 9.87
C ASP A 30 3.66 4.78 10.92
N GLU A 31 3.41 5.16 12.18
CA GLU A 31 2.97 4.23 13.23
C GLU A 31 1.65 3.55 12.86
N GLU A 32 0.63 4.32 12.48
CA GLU A 32 -0.69 3.80 12.10
C GLU A 32 -0.62 2.93 10.82
N TRP A 33 0.27 3.27 9.89
CA TRP A 33 0.52 2.46 8.70
C TRP A 33 1.09 1.07 9.06
N ARG A 34 2.04 1.01 9.99
CA ARG A 34 2.63 -0.24 10.48
C ARG A 34 1.63 -1.07 11.28
N ASP A 35 0.80 -0.42 12.07
CA ASP A 35 -0.28 -1.08 12.81
C ASP A 35 -1.33 -1.69 11.88
N PHE A 36 -1.72 -0.98 10.82
CA PHE A 36 -2.56 -1.52 9.77
C PHE A 36 -1.96 -2.79 9.14
N LEU A 37 -0.69 -2.73 8.73
CA LEU A 37 0.03 -3.86 8.11
C LEU A 37 0.05 -5.10 9.01
N ASN A 38 0.23 -4.90 10.32
CA ASN A 38 0.18 -5.97 11.31
C ASN A 38 -1.25 -6.51 11.53
N CYS A 39 -2.26 -5.64 11.59
CA CYS A 39 -3.66 -6.06 11.71
C CYS A 39 -4.09 -6.95 10.54
N LEU A 40 -3.69 -6.64 9.30
CA LEU A 40 -4.02 -7.49 8.14
C LEU A 40 -3.49 -8.93 8.27
N GLU A 41 -2.30 -9.12 8.86
CA GLU A 41 -1.81 -10.48 9.11
C GLU A 41 -2.63 -11.19 10.17
N LYS A 42 -2.98 -10.47 11.24
CA LYS A 42 -3.79 -11.02 12.33
C LYS A 42 -5.16 -11.44 11.81
N VAL A 43 -5.78 -10.70 10.88
CA VAL A 43 -7.02 -11.13 10.21
C VAL A 43 -6.84 -12.53 9.61
N TRP A 44 -5.82 -12.73 8.77
CA TRP A 44 -5.58 -14.03 8.14
C TRP A 44 -5.33 -15.16 9.14
N VAL A 45 -4.39 -14.94 10.06
CA VAL A 45 -3.99 -15.96 11.04
C VAL A 45 -5.16 -16.34 11.93
N LYS A 46 -5.94 -15.36 12.39
CA LYS A 46 -7.11 -15.64 13.24
C LYS A 46 -8.24 -16.32 12.48
N THR A 47 -8.43 -16.04 11.18
CA THR A 47 -9.36 -16.81 10.35
C THR A 47 -8.93 -18.26 10.25
N GLU A 48 -7.65 -18.54 9.97
CA GLU A 48 -7.13 -19.92 9.94
C GLU A 48 -7.35 -20.65 11.26
N ARG A 49 -7.06 -19.98 12.38
CA ARG A 49 -7.29 -20.55 13.72
C ARG A 49 -8.76 -20.79 14.01
N GLY A 50 -9.65 -19.87 13.61
CA GLY A 50 -11.10 -20.03 13.74
C GLY A 50 -11.64 -21.21 12.92
N CYS A 51 -11.02 -21.51 11.78
CA CYS A 51 -11.42 -22.60 10.88
C CYS A 51 -10.71 -23.94 11.15
N GLN A 52 -9.96 -24.08 12.25
CA GLN A 52 -9.14 -25.28 12.50
C GLN A 52 -9.96 -26.59 12.57
N HIS A 53 -11.16 -26.57 13.16
CA HIS A 53 -12.09 -27.73 13.16
C HIS A 53 -12.53 -28.21 11.78
N ILE A 54 -12.60 -27.30 10.80
CA ILE A 54 -13.05 -27.56 9.43
C ILE A 54 -11.90 -27.51 8.44
N LYS A 55 -10.66 -27.69 8.93
CA LYS A 55 -9.42 -27.54 8.17
C LYS A 55 -9.42 -28.29 6.84
N ASN A 56 -9.96 -29.51 6.80
CA ASN A 56 -9.96 -30.37 5.61
C ASN A 56 -10.76 -29.76 4.46
N SER A 57 -11.82 -29.01 4.75
CA SER A 57 -12.63 -28.31 3.75
C SER A 57 -12.15 -26.87 3.55
N PHE A 58 -11.68 -26.22 4.61
CA PHE A 58 -11.24 -24.83 4.59
C PHE A 58 -9.93 -24.63 3.83
N GLN A 59 -8.90 -25.45 4.04
CA GLN A 59 -7.58 -25.24 3.41
C GLN A 59 -7.60 -25.29 1.88
N PRO A 60 -8.27 -26.27 1.24
CA PRO A 60 -8.40 -26.27 -0.23
C PRO A 60 -9.11 -25.01 -0.74
N TRP A 61 -10.20 -24.60 -0.08
CA TRP A 61 -10.96 -23.41 -0.43
C TRP A 61 -10.14 -22.12 -0.27
N GLN A 62 -9.42 -21.98 0.85
CA GLN A 62 -8.57 -20.83 1.17
C GLN A 62 -7.39 -20.70 0.19
N GLY A 63 -6.99 -21.81 -0.45
CA GLY A 63 -5.92 -21.86 -1.45
C GLY A 63 -6.04 -20.80 -2.54
N ARG A 64 -7.27 -20.42 -2.95
CA ARG A 64 -7.50 -19.33 -3.92
C ARG A 64 -7.04 -17.96 -3.41
N TYR A 65 -7.34 -17.62 -2.15
CA TYR A 65 -6.89 -16.36 -1.54
C TYR A 65 -5.41 -16.39 -1.22
N SER A 66 -4.87 -17.55 -0.81
CA SER A 66 -3.43 -17.72 -0.59
C SER A 66 -2.65 -17.51 -1.89
N ALA A 67 -3.16 -17.99 -3.02
CA ALA A 67 -2.60 -17.72 -4.33
C ALA A 67 -2.63 -16.22 -4.68
N LEU A 68 -3.74 -15.53 -4.41
CA LEU A 68 -3.85 -14.07 -4.59
C LEU A 68 -2.83 -13.33 -3.73
N ARG A 69 -2.73 -13.64 -2.43
CA ARG A 69 -1.75 -13.02 -1.52
C ARG A 69 -0.30 -13.16 -1.98
N ARG A 70 0.01 -14.23 -2.73
CA ARG A 70 1.34 -14.49 -3.27
C ARG A 70 1.58 -13.81 -4.63
N LYS A 71 0.56 -13.72 -5.49
CA LYS A 71 0.72 -13.31 -6.90
C LYS A 71 0.27 -11.87 -7.16
N ASP A 72 -0.78 -11.43 -6.48
CA ASP A 72 -1.29 -10.07 -6.60
C ASP A 72 -0.26 -9.06 -6.10
N MET A 73 -0.02 -8.00 -6.87
CA MET A 73 1.04 -7.04 -6.56
C MET A 73 0.79 -6.31 -5.25
N LEU A 74 -0.43 -5.82 -5.00
CA LEU A 74 -0.79 -5.14 -3.76
C LEU A 74 -0.66 -6.08 -2.58
N LEU A 75 -1.33 -7.23 -2.61
CA LEU A 75 -1.36 -8.13 -1.45
C LEU A 75 0.02 -8.68 -1.10
N ARG A 76 0.82 -8.98 -2.14
CA ARG A 76 2.23 -9.36 -1.94
C ARG A 76 3.01 -8.22 -1.31
N TYR A 77 2.88 -7.00 -1.83
CA TYR A 77 3.57 -5.83 -1.30
C TYR A 77 3.21 -5.57 0.17
N LEU A 78 1.92 -5.54 0.54
CA LEU A 78 1.48 -5.33 1.93
C LEU A 78 2.08 -6.38 2.88
N LYS A 79 2.08 -7.66 2.46
CA LYS A 79 2.71 -8.73 3.24
C LYS A 79 4.21 -8.46 3.43
N GLN A 80 4.92 -8.11 2.37
CA GLN A 80 6.37 -7.90 2.41
C GLN A 80 6.76 -6.61 3.14
N ALA A 81 5.92 -5.57 3.10
CA ALA A 81 6.12 -4.34 3.86
C ALA A 81 6.05 -4.60 5.36
N ARG A 82 5.04 -5.36 5.80
CA ARG A 82 4.96 -5.84 7.19
C ARG A 82 6.18 -6.68 7.59
N ASP A 83 6.52 -7.67 6.77
CA ASP A 83 7.66 -8.56 7.08
C ASP A 83 8.97 -7.75 7.17
N ALA A 84 9.14 -6.74 6.30
CA ALA A 84 10.25 -5.81 6.36
C ALA A 84 10.25 -4.96 7.64
N ASP A 85 9.11 -4.41 8.04
CA ASP A 85 8.96 -3.65 9.30
C ASP A 85 9.28 -4.50 10.54
N ASN A 86 8.73 -5.71 10.62
CA ASN A 86 8.91 -6.59 11.78
C ASN A 86 10.33 -7.16 11.92
N HIS A 87 11.10 -7.22 10.83
CA HIS A 87 12.41 -7.88 10.81
C HIS A 87 13.57 -6.96 10.46
N SER A 88 13.31 -5.66 10.26
CA SER A 88 14.35 -4.67 9.98
C SER A 88 14.00 -3.32 10.59
N ILE A 89 14.89 -2.35 10.44
CA ILE A 89 14.68 -0.95 10.86
C ILE A 89 14.35 -0.04 9.67
N GLN A 90 14.01 -0.62 8.52
CA GLN A 90 13.78 0.16 7.30
C GLN A 90 12.40 0.85 7.37
N PRO A 91 12.28 2.09 6.89
CA PRO A 91 10.98 2.72 6.75
C PRO A 91 10.14 1.98 5.70
N VAL A 92 8.81 2.11 5.80
CA VAL A 92 7.85 1.52 4.85
C VAL A 92 7.00 2.58 4.14
N ALA A 93 7.08 3.84 4.57
CA ALA A 93 6.60 5.01 3.87
C ALA A 93 7.66 6.12 3.88
N GLU A 94 7.52 7.11 2.99
CA GLU A 94 8.33 8.32 3.01
C GLU A 94 7.47 9.57 2.78
N TYR A 95 7.82 10.67 3.43
CA TYR A 95 7.32 11.99 3.08
C TYR A 95 8.09 12.54 1.88
N LYS A 96 7.40 12.75 0.76
CA LYS A 96 7.94 13.48 -0.38
C LYS A 96 7.54 14.94 -0.28
N ALA A 97 8.54 15.80 -0.12
CA ALA A 97 8.35 17.24 -0.21
C ALA A 97 7.80 17.62 -1.60
N ALA A 98 7.02 18.70 -1.62
CA ALA A 98 6.54 19.30 -2.85
C ALA A 98 7.74 19.63 -3.75
N ASN A 99 7.63 19.26 -5.02
CA ASN A 99 8.68 19.54 -6.00
C ASN A 99 8.05 19.89 -7.35
N ARG A 100 8.85 20.51 -8.22
CA ARG A 100 8.47 20.81 -9.59
C ARG A 100 9.38 20.02 -10.52
N THR A 101 8.79 19.26 -11.43
CA THR A 101 9.53 18.55 -12.49
C THR A 101 9.45 19.35 -13.78
N LEU A 102 10.58 19.47 -14.46
CA LEU A 102 10.67 20.05 -15.80
C LEU A 102 11.17 18.94 -16.73
N ASP A 103 10.30 18.44 -17.61
CA ASP A 103 10.63 17.40 -18.58
C ASP A 103 10.54 17.97 -19.99
N PHE A 104 11.39 17.51 -20.91
CA PHE A 104 11.20 17.82 -22.32
C PHE A 104 10.01 17.06 -22.89
N ILE A 105 9.25 17.72 -23.76
CA ILE A 105 8.17 17.06 -24.52
C ILE A 105 8.76 15.98 -25.43
N ASN A 106 10.00 16.16 -25.90
CA ASN A 106 10.71 15.20 -26.72
C ASN A 106 11.35 14.10 -25.86
N ALA A 107 11.03 12.84 -26.15
CA ALA A 107 11.57 11.67 -25.47
C ALA A 107 13.10 11.51 -25.59
N LYS A 108 13.73 12.17 -26.58
CA LYS A 108 15.19 12.19 -26.75
C LYS A 108 15.89 13.27 -25.90
N GLY A 109 15.14 14.01 -25.10
CA GLY A 109 15.62 15.19 -24.38
C GLY A 109 15.54 16.47 -25.22
N GLY A 110 16.16 17.53 -24.76
CA GLY A 110 16.20 18.83 -25.41
C GLY A 110 17.25 19.75 -24.80
N GLN A 111 17.36 20.96 -25.33
CA GLN A 111 18.31 21.97 -24.89
C GLN A 111 17.60 23.10 -24.13
N ILE A 112 18.12 23.44 -22.95
CA ILE A 112 17.81 24.69 -22.26
C ILE A 112 18.86 25.71 -22.66
N LYS A 113 18.44 26.82 -23.28
CA LYS A 113 19.33 27.97 -23.59
C LYS A 113 19.40 28.93 -22.43
N ASN A 114 18.27 29.21 -21.79
CA ASN A 114 18.17 30.08 -20.63
C ASN A 114 17.04 29.61 -19.70
N LEU A 115 17.31 29.60 -18.40
CA LEU A 115 16.32 29.29 -17.37
C LEU A 115 16.60 30.18 -16.15
N VAL A 116 15.63 31.04 -15.82
CA VAL A 116 15.69 31.88 -14.63
C VAL A 116 14.57 31.46 -13.69
N ILE A 117 14.96 31.12 -12.46
CA ILE A 117 14.05 30.74 -11.38
C ILE A 117 14.19 31.75 -10.26
N GLU A 118 13.10 32.44 -9.94
CA GLU A 118 13.02 33.40 -8.84
C GLU A 118 11.84 33.04 -7.94
N GLY A 119 12.06 32.99 -6.62
CA GLY A 119 11.01 32.63 -5.66
C GLY A 119 10.37 31.25 -5.91
N GLY A 120 11.10 30.31 -6.52
CA GLY A 120 10.59 28.99 -6.90
C GLY A 120 9.69 28.97 -8.16
N GLN A 121 9.57 30.10 -8.87
CA GLN A 121 8.84 30.21 -10.13
C GLN A 121 9.80 30.36 -11.31
N ILE A 122 9.45 29.75 -12.44
CA ILE A 122 10.17 29.97 -13.70
C ILE A 122 9.72 31.34 -14.21
N VAL A 123 10.60 32.34 -14.13
CA VAL A 123 10.32 33.70 -14.59
C VAL A 123 10.81 33.94 -16.00
N HIS A 124 11.76 33.14 -16.47
CA HIS A 124 12.20 33.14 -17.86
C HIS A 124 12.62 31.74 -18.28
N TYR A 125 12.22 31.34 -19.49
CA TYR A 125 12.63 30.09 -20.12
C TYR A 125 12.87 30.30 -21.62
N GLU A 126 14.02 29.85 -22.10
CA GLU A 126 14.37 29.77 -23.50
C GLU A 126 15.01 28.40 -23.78
N GLY A 127 14.54 27.69 -24.79
CA GLY A 127 15.01 26.35 -25.12
C GLY A 127 13.93 25.53 -25.81
N ASP A 128 14.14 24.22 -25.87
CA ASP A 128 13.17 23.27 -26.43
C ASP A 128 11.92 23.17 -25.55
N PRO A 129 10.76 22.78 -26.10
CA PRO A 129 9.51 22.74 -25.32
C PRO A 129 9.59 21.82 -24.07
N LEU A 130 9.23 22.39 -22.91
CA LEU A 130 9.15 21.69 -21.63
C LEU A 130 7.70 21.46 -21.18
N VAL A 131 7.48 20.36 -20.46
CA VAL A 131 6.35 20.11 -19.59
C VAL A 131 6.77 20.41 -18.16
N VAL A 132 6.11 21.38 -17.54
CA VAL A 132 6.31 21.70 -16.12
C VAL A 132 5.21 21.02 -15.32
N ARG A 133 5.57 20.19 -14.34
CA ARG A 133 4.64 19.53 -13.43
C ARG A 133 4.90 19.97 -12.00
N ASN A 134 3.86 20.43 -11.31
CA ASN A 134 3.92 20.64 -9.87
C ASN A 134 3.46 19.36 -9.17
N ASN A 135 4.35 18.76 -8.40
CA ASN A 135 4.05 17.62 -7.56
C ASN A 135 3.85 18.14 -6.12
N PRO A 136 2.63 18.11 -5.58
CA PRO A 136 2.41 18.50 -4.20
C PRO A 136 3.14 17.56 -3.24
N ALA A 137 3.35 18.01 -2.01
CA ALA A 137 3.87 17.14 -0.97
C ALA A 137 2.94 15.95 -0.79
N SER A 138 3.49 14.76 -0.62
CA SER A 138 2.71 13.54 -0.47
C SER A 138 3.46 12.49 0.34
N ILE A 139 2.72 11.68 1.10
CA ILE A 139 3.27 10.48 1.71
C ILE A 139 3.12 9.34 0.69
N GLN A 140 4.19 8.58 0.49
CA GLN A 140 4.20 7.46 -0.47
C GLN A 140 4.73 6.20 0.20
N ALA A 141 4.10 5.07 -0.12
CA ALA A 141 4.65 3.77 0.19
C ALA A 141 5.96 3.58 -0.61
N ILE A 142 7.00 3.03 0.02
CA ILE A 142 8.32 2.89 -0.60
C ILE A 142 8.66 1.44 -0.94
N ARG A 143 9.68 1.25 -1.79
CA ARG A 143 10.21 -0.09 -2.02
C ARG A 143 10.78 -0.66 -0.72
N VAL A 144 10.48 -1.91 -0.44
CA VAL A 144 10.95 -2.61 0.76
C VAL A 144 11.85 -3.78 0.37
N LYS A 145 12.85 -4.06 1.19
CA LYS A 145 13.72 -5.23 1.05
C LYS A 145 13.33 -6.27 2.08
N ASN A 146 12.99 -7.47 1.63
CA ASN A 146 12.74 -8.62 2.51
C ASN A 146 13.41 -9.87 1.97
N SER A 147 14.08 -10.63 2.84
CA SER A 147 14.81 -11.86 2.49
C SER A 147 15.70 -11.72 1.23
N GLY A 148 16.41 -10.59 1.12
CA GLY A 148 17.30 -10.29 -0.01
C GLY A 148 16.61 -9.74 -1.27
N ASN A 149 15.28 -9.82 -1.38
CA ASN A 149 14.52 -9.38 -2.54
C ASN A 149 13.92 -7.98 -2.34
N TRP A 150 13.83 -7.21 -3.42
CA TRP A 150 13.16 -5.91 -3.44
C TRP A 150 11.70 -6.05 -3.90
N TYR A 151 10.79 -5.39 -3.19
CA TYR A 151 9.38 -5.32 -3.50
C TYR A 151 8.98 -3.86 -3.70
N ASN A 152 8.58 -3.52 -4.92
CA ASN A 152 8.13 -2.18 -5.25
C ASN A 152 6.67 -1.97 -4.81
N PRO A 153 6.28 -0.72 -4.50
CA PRO A 153 4.88 -0.35 -4.35
C PRO A 153 4.04 -0.82 -5.54
N PRO A 154 2.78 -1.19 -5.31
CA PRO A 154 1.97 -1.88 -6.32
C PRO A 154 1.50 -0.93 -7.42
N THR A 155 1.61 -1.37 -8.66
CA THR A 155 1.01 -0.70 -9.82
C THR A 155 -0.31 -1.33 -10.24
N SER A 156 -0.68 -2.46 -9.62
CA SER A 156 -1.92 -3.18 -9.88
C SER A 156 -2.46 -3.92 -8.65
N HIS A 157 -3.77 -4.15 -8.65
CA HIS A 157 -4.48 -4.97 -7.68
C HIS A 157 -5.67 -5.64 -8.38
N LEU A 158 -5.78 -6.97 -8.31
CA LEU A 158 -6.82 -7.78 -8.94
C LEU A 158 -7.02 -7.45 -10.43
N ASN A 159 -5.90 -7.35 -11.17
CA ASN A 159 -5.84 -6.97 -12.59
C ASN A 159 -6.31 -5.54 -12.92
N LYS A 160 -6.55 -4.70 -11.92
CA LYS A 160 -6.86 -3.27 -12.08
C LYS A 160 -5.63 -2.43 -11.78
N LYS A 161 -5.46 -1.32 -12.50
CA LYS A 161 -4.39 -0.36 -12.23
C LYS A 161 -4.62 0.32 -10.88
N VAL A 162 -3.55 0.44 -10.08
CA VAL A 162 -3.55 1.25 -8.86
C VAL A 162 -3.19 2.68 -9.25
N SER A 163 -4.03 3.64 -8.85
CA SER A 163 -3.90 5.05 -9.27
C SER A 163 -3.01 5.88 -8.36
N SER A 164 -2.77 5.42 -7.13
CA SER A 164 -2.01 6.15 -6.11
C SER A 164 -1.11 5.21 -5.31
N LEU A 165 0.11 5.66 -4.99
CA LEU A 165 1.03 4.97 -4.09
C LEU A 165 0.88 5.41 -2.63
N HIS A 166 -0.12 6.26 -2.34
CA HIS A 166 -0.37 6.74 -1.00
C HIS A 166 -0.78 5.58 -0.08
N PRO A 167 -0.15 5.39 1.10
CA PRO A 167 -0.42 4.23 1.96
C PRO A 167 -1.90 4.07 2.34
N VAL A 168 -2.63 5.17 2.62
CA VAL A 168 -4.09 5.14 2.82
C VAL A 168 -4.83 4.45 1.67
N HIS A 169 -4.53 4.81 0.42
CA HIS A 169 -5.20 4.22 -0.74
C HIS A 169 -4.88 2.72 -0.87
N LEU A 170 -3.62 2.35 -0.65
CA LEU A 170 -3.20 0.95 -0.64
C LEU A 170 -3.87 0.16 0.48
N ALA A 171 -4.04 0.79 1.64
CA ALA A 171 -4.68 0.20 2.80
C ALA A 171 -6.17 -0.04 2.56
N GLU A 172 -6.89 0.92 1.99
CA GLU A 172 -8.30 0.78 1.64
C GLU A 172 -8.54 -0.39 0.66
N LEU A 173 -7.70 -0.52 -0.36
CA LEU A 173 -7.75 -1.68 -1.27
C LEU A 173 -7.46 -3.00 -0.52
N GLY A 174 -6.52 -2.99 0.42
CA GLY A 174 -6.24 -4.12 1.30
C GLY A 174 -7.45 -4.50 2.16
N VAL A 175 -8.10 -3.53 2.82
CA VAL A 175 -9.31 -3.73 3.62
C VAL A 175 -10.41 -4.36 2.78
N GLN A 176 -10.69 -3.83 1.58
CA GLN A 176 -11.71 -4.37 0.70
C GLN A 176 -11.48 -5.85 0.38
N PHE A 177 -10.23 -6.24 0.11
CA PHE A 177 -9.89 -7.64 -0.13
C PHE A 177 -10.14 -8.52 1.10
N TYR A 178 -9.70 -8.09 2.29
CA TYR A 178 -9.85 -8.88 3.51
C TYR A 178 -11.29 -8.94 4.02
N GLU A 179 -12.07 -7.88 3.80
CA GLU A 179 -13.52 -7.87 4.06
C GLU A 179 -14.24 -8.89 3.18
N ALA A 180 -13.95 -8.91 1.87
CA ALA A 180 -14.47 -9.93 0.96
C ALA A 180 -14.06 -11.35 1.40
N PHE A 181 -12.80 -11.55 1.79
CA PHE A 181 -12.31 -12.84 2.30
C PHE A 181 -13.05 -13.31 3.56
N ILE A 182 -13.30 -12.40 4.52
CA ILE A 182 -14.03 -12.71 5.75
C ILE A 182 -15.49 -13.06 5.44
N ASN A 183 -16.17 -12.26 4.63
CA ASN A 183 -17.56 -12.48 4.23
C ASN A 183 -17.73 -13.78 3.46
N ASP A 184 -16.80 -14.07 2.55
CA ASP A 184 -16.79 -15.32 1.79
C ASP A 184 -16.52 -16.52 2.72
N THR A 185 -15.69 -16.36 3.76
CA THR A 185 -15.45 -17.42 4.75
C THR A 185 -16.71 -17.68 5.59
N GLU A 186 -17.37 -16.62 6.06
CA GLU A 186 -18.59 -16.72 6.86
C GLU A 186 -19.74 -17.38 6.09
N SER A 187 -19.99 -16.89 4.87
CA SER A 187 -21.02 -17.44 3.98
C SER A 187 -20.78 -18.91 3.61
N THR A 188 -19.52 -19.35 3.50
CA THR A 188 -19.21 -20.72 3.07
C THR A 188 -19.26 -21.72 4.23
N PHE A 189 -18.90 -21.31 5.45
CA PHE A 189 -18.62 -22.25 6.54
C PHE A 189 -19.38 -22.00 7.85
N PHE A 190 -20.04 -20.85 7.99
CA PHE A 190 -20.70 -20.43 9.24
C PHE A 190 -22.13 -19.91 9.02
N SER A 191 -22.68 -20.09 7.82
CA SER A 191 -24.08 -19.82 7.48
C SER A 191 -24.98 -21.03 7.69
#